data_AF-A0A2J8X8P1-F1
#
_entry.id   AF-A0A2J8X8P1-F1
#
_cell.length_a   1.000
_cell.length_b   1.000
_cell.length_c   1.000
_cell.angle_alpha   90.00
_cell.angle_beta   90.00
_cell.angle_gamma   90.00
#
_symmetry.space_group_name_H-M   'P 1'
#
loop_
_entity.id
_entity.type
_entity.pdbx_description
1 polymer ?
#
loop_
_entity_poly.entity_id
_entity_poly.type
_entity_poly.pdbx_seq_one_letter_code
_entity_poly.pdbx_strand_id
1 'polypeptide(L)'
;MQAEAADWLSSMVRGGRPGRPPWGRWAGENRGFPGPPAPQPARPPSPPPAALSLCPPQPFQKHVYYPLASGPEGPDVAVAAAAAGAASMACAPPSSASGPLPFFQFRPRLESVDWRRLSAIDVDKVAGAVDVLTLQENIMNITFCKLEDEKCPHCQSGVDPVLLKLIRLAQFTIEYLLHSQEFLTSQLHTLEERLRLSHCDGEQSKKLLTKQAGEIKTLKEECKRRKKMISTQQLMIEAKANYYQCHFCDKAFMNQAFLQSHIQRRHTEENSRFGHL
;
A
#
# COMPACT_ATOMS: atom_id res chain seq x y z
N MET A 1 -14.64 45.27 -18.73
CA MET A 1 -14.41 44.69 -17.38
C MET A 1 -13.79 43.29 -17.41
N GLN A 2 -14.31 42.31 -18.17
CA GLN A 2 -13.72 40.96 -18.17
C GLN A 2 -12.53 40.77 -19.14
N ALA A 3 -12.46 41.54 -20.24
CA ALA A 3 -11.39 41.39 -21.23
C ALA A 3 -10.02 41.89 -20.72
N GLU A 4 -9.95 43.07 -20.10
CA GLU A 4 -8.68 43.64 -19.62
C GLU A 4 -8.04 42.85 -18.46
N ALA A 5 -8.86 42.18 -17.64
CA ALA A 5 -8.36 41.32 -16.57
C ALA A 5 -7.75 40.01 -17.11
N ALA A 6 -8.28 39.50 -18.22
CA ALA A 6 -7.75 38.30 -18.88
C ALA A 6 -6.41 38.57 -19.58
N ASP A 7 -6.25 39.75 -20.21
CA ASP A 7 -5.00 40.12 -20.88
C ASP A 7 -3.84 40.38 -19.91
N TRP A 8 -4.10 40.97 -18.75
CA TRP A 8 -3.07 41.16 -17.72
C TRP A 8 -2.54 39.82 -17.17
N LEU A 9 -3.43 38.85 -16.94
CA LEU A 9 -3.06 37.49 -16.52
C LEU A 9 -2.27 36.74 -17.62
N SER A 10 -2.65 36.93 -18.89
CA SER A 10 -1.94 36.34 -20.03
C SER A 10 -0.52 36.89 -20.23
N SER A 11 -0.28 38.15 -19.84
CA SER A 11 1.04 38.78 -19.88
C SER A 11 1.98 38.29 -18.77
N MET A 12 1.44 37.88 -17.61
CA MET A 12 2.23 37.40 -16.47
C MET A 12 2.77 35.98 -16.69
N VAL A 13 2.04 35.15 -17.44
CA VAL A 13 2.43 33.77 -17.80
C VAL A 13 3.59 33.71 -18.81
N ARG A 14 3.80 34.79 -19.59
CA ARG A 14 4.90 34.91 -20.59
C ARG A 14 6.17 35.59 -20.06
N GLY A 15 6.38 35.60 -18.74
CA GLY A 15 7.68 35.95 -18.14
C GLY A 15 8.10 37.42 -18.19
N GLY A 16 7.19 38.36 -18.46
CA GLY A 16 7.44 39.80 -18.35
C GLY A 16 7.07 40.35 -16.96
N ARG A 17 7.88 41.27 -16.40
CA ARG A 17 7.59 41.93 -15.10
C ARG A 17 6.26 42.72 -15.16
N PRO A 18 5.35 42.57 -14.19
CA PRO A 18 4.05 43.24 -14.25
C PRO A 18 4.12 44.70 -13.80
N GLY A 19 3.52 45.60 -14.59
CA GLY A 19 3.15 46.96 -14.17
C GLY A 19 1.87 46.98 -13.30
N ARG A 20 1.61 48.12 -12.64
CA ARG A 20 0.51 48.30 -11.66
C ARG A 20 -0.87 47.89 -12.21
N PRO A 21 -1.70 47.20 -11.41
CA PRO A 21 -3.04 46.79 -11.82
C PRO A 21 -4.05 47.97 -11.85
N PRO A 22 -5.11 47.91 -12.67
CA PRO A 22 -5.92 49.07 -13.05
C PRO A 22 -6.98 49.50 -12.02
N TRP A 23 -7.04 48.88 -10.85
CA TRP A 23 -8.11 49.09 -9.86
C TRP A 23 -8.07 50.43 -9.11
N GLY A 24 -7.13 51.32 -9.44
CA GLY A 24 -6.91 52.61 -8.76
C GLY A 24 -7.74 53.80 -9.24
N ARG A 25 -8.79 53.62 -10.07
CA ARG A 25 -9.51 54.76 -10.70
C ARG A 25 -11.03 54.78 -10.48
N TRP A 26 -11.55 54.17 -9.42
CA TRP A 26 -12.99 54.20 -9.15
C TRP A 26 -13.29 54.46 -7.67
N ALA A 27 -12.67 55.50 -7.12
CA ALA A 27 -13.12 56.15 -5.90
C ALA A 27 -13.94 57.38 -6.30
N GLY A 28 -15.27 57.30 -6.13
CA GLY A 28 -16.16 58.43 -6.34
C GLY A 28 -17.54 58.00 -6.84
N GLU A 29 -18.51 57.90 -5.93
CA GLU A 29 -19.74 58.73 -5.95
C GLU A 29 -20.87 58.03 -5.19
N ASN A 30 -21.24 58.62 -4.04
CA ASN A 30 -22.45 58.31 -3.29
C ASN A 30 -23.70 58.69 -4.10
N ARG A 31 -24.67 57.78 -4.24
CA ARG A 31 -26.10 58.14 -4.32
C ARG A 31 -26.98 56.95 -3.97
N GLY A 32 -27.84 57.15 -2.98
CA GLY A 32 -28.61 56.12 -2.30
C GLY A 32 -29.84 55.62 -3.06
N PHE A 33 -30.20 54.36 -2.76
CA PHE A 33 -31.54 53.79 -2.92
C PHE A 33 -31.78 52.79 -1.77
N PRO A 34 -33.02 52.66 -1.27
CA PRO A 34 -33.32 51.83 -0.10
C PRO A 34 -33.24 50.35 -0.47
N GLY A 35 -32.39 49.60 0.24
CA GLY A 35 -32.19 48.17 0.02
C GLY A 35 -33.36 47.31 0.52
N PRO A 36 -33.63 46.15 -0.11
CA PRO A 36 -34.61 45.16 0.36
C PRO A 36 -34.19 44.54 1.71
N PRO A 37 -35.14 43.95 2.47
CA PRO A 37 -34.88 43.44 3.82
C PRO A 37 -33.81 42.33 3.82
N ALA A 38 -33.00 42.33 4.88
CA ALA A 38 -31.84 41.47 5.04
C ALA A 38 -32.16 39.97 4.85
N PRO A 39 -31.44 39.25 3.97
CA PRO A 39 -31.47 37.81 3.98
C PRO A 39 -30.75 37.29 5.23
N GLN A 40 -31.38 36.34 5.91
CA GLN A 40 -30.81 35.63 7.06
C GLN A 40 -29.43 35.05 6.70
N PRO A 41 -28.45 34.98 7.63
CA PRO A 41 -27.14 34.43 7.34
C PRO A 41 -27.28 32.98 6.87
N ALA A 42 -26.86 32.73 5.63
CA ALA A 42 -26.77 31.39 5.08
C ALA A 42 -25.91 30.52 5.99
N ARG A 43 -26.41 29.32 6.33
CA ARG A 43 -25.62 28.26 6.96
C ARG A 43 -24.33 28.06 6.14
N PRO A 44 -23.15 27.94 6.79
CA PRO A 44 -21.94 27.61 6.07
C PRO A 44 -22.12 26.27 5.35
N PRO A 45 -21.60 26.11 4.12
CA PRO A 45 -21.64 24.83 3.43
C PRO A 45 -20.91 23.78 4.28
N SER A 46 -21.53 22.60 4.39
CA SER A 46 -20.93 21.42 4.99
C SER A 46 -19.56 21.14 4.35
N PRO A 47 -18.51 20.83 5.13
CA PRO A 47 -17.19 20.56 4.58
C PRO A 47 -17.24 19.33 3.66
N PRO A 48 -16.44 19.31 2.57
CA PRO A 48 -16.34 18.14 1.70
C PRO A 48 -15.81 16.93 2.48
N PRO A 49 -16.19 15.70 2.09
CA PRO A 49 -15.73 14.48 2.74
C PRO A 49 -14.21 14.41 2.67
N ALA A 50 -13.61 14.05 3.80
CA ALA A 50 -12.18 14.01 4.06
C ALA A 50 -11.35 13.58 2.84
N ALA A 51 -10.79 14.56 2.13
CA ALA A 51 -9.56 14.34 1.40
C ALA A 51 -8.51 14.00 2.46
N LEU A 52 -8.06 12.75 2.44
CA LEU A 52 -7.01 12.20 3.27
C LEU A 52 -5.88 13.23 3.42
N SER A 53 -5.88 13.88 4.58
CA SER A 53 -4.80 14.73 5.04
C SER A 53 -3.58 13.83 5.22
N LEU A 54 -2.76 13.73 4.17
CA LEU A 54 -1.40 13.19 4.19
C LEU A 54 -0.43 14.11 4.96
N CYS A 55 -0.92 14.90 5.91
CA CYS A 55 -0.07 15.52 6.92
C CYS A 55 0.15 14.50 8.04
N PRO A 56 1.39 14.06 8.31
CA PRO A 56 1.64 13.27 9.51
C PRO A 56 1.14 14.04 10.74
N PRO A 57 0.44 13.37 11.69
CA PRO A 57 -0.05 14.04 12.88
C PRO A 57 1.13 14.70 13.59
N GLN A 58 0.99 15.98 13.91
CA GLN A 58 2.01 16.66 14.70
C GLN A 58 2.13 15.95 16.05
N PRO A 59 3.36 15.61 16.50
CA PRO A 59 3.59 14.66 17.58
C PRO A 59 3.12 15.14 18.98
N PHE A 60 2.56 16.34 19.10
CA PHE A 60 2.27 16.98 20.39
C PHE A 60 0.80 16.97 20.80
N GLN A 61 -0.10 16.38 20.00
CA GLN A 61 -1.50 16.28 20.40
C GLN A 61 -1.76 14.97 21.15
N LYS A 62 -1.85 15.11 22.49
CA LYS A 62 -2.07 14.10 23.55
C LYS A 62 -0.79 13.36 23.97
N HIS A 63 -0.61 13.24 25.29
CA HIS A 63 0.49 12.57 26.01
C HIS A 63 0.81 11.16 25.49
N VAL A 64 1.57 11.07 24.40
CA VAL A 64 1.78 9.80 23.70
C VAL A 64 3.27 9.69 23.39
N TYR A 65 4.00 9.10 24.32
CA TYR A 65 5.47 9.04 24.26
C TYR A 65 6.00 8.04 23.22
N TYR A 66 5.24 7.00 22.82
CA TYR A 66 5.30 6.27 21.53
C TYR A 66 4.45 4.98 21.53
N PRO A 67 3.24 4.98 20.92
CA PRO A 67 2.56 3.77 20.49
C PRO A 67 1.94 3.94 19.09
N LEU A 68 2.48 3.19 18.13
CA LEU A 68 1.70 2.63 17.02
C LEU A 68 1.94 1.13 16.99
N ALA A 69 1.57 0.46 18.09
CA ALA A 69 1.33 -0.97 18.06
C ALA A 69 -0.13 -1.18 17.65
N SER A 70 -0.32 -1.61 16.41
CA SER A 70 -1.53 -2.26 15.89
C SER A 70 -2.83 -1.47 16.01
N GLY A 71 -3.24 -0.79 14.93
CA GLY A 71 -4.61 -0.29 14.81
C GLY A 71 -5.62 -1.45 14.85
N PRO A 72 -6.74 -1.34 15.57
CA PRO A 72 -7.74 -2.40 15.68
C PRO A 72 -8.50 -2.51 14.36
N GLU A 73 -8.59 -3.72 13.82
CA GLU A 73 -9.56 -4.04 12.79
C GLU A 73 -10.98 -3.92 13.36
N GLY A 74 -11.83 -3.22 12.63
CA GLY A 74 -13.27 -3.25 12.78
C GLY A 74 -13.92 -2.35 11.72
N PRO A 75 -15.22 -2.52 11.40
CA PRO A 75 -16.22 -3.42 11.99
C PRO A 75 -16.94 -4.31 10.94
N ASP A 76 -17.60 -5.39 11.37
CA ASP A 76 -19.04 -5.56 11.08
C ASP A 76 -19.64 -6.81 11.74
N VAL A 77 -20.89 -6.63 12.17
CA VAL A 77 -21.74 -7.52 12.94
C VAL A 77 -22.52 -8.43 11.99
N ALA A 78 -22.47 -9.76 12.15
CA ALA A 78 -23.61 -10.67 11.91
C ALA A 78 -23.33 -12.14 12.33
N VAL A 79 -23.96 -12.54 13.44
CA VAL A 79 -24.80 -13.75 13.60
C VAL A 79 -24.34 -15.10 12.99
N ALA A 80 -23.98 -16.01 13.90
CA ALA A 80 -24.21 -17.47 13.96
C ALA A 80 -24.41 -18.30 12.68
N ALA A 81 -23.56 -19.32 12.51
CA ALA A 81 -23.98 -20.72 12.30
C ALA A 81 -22.80 -21.69 12.47
N ALA A 82 -23.03 -22.75 13.24
CA ALA A 82 -22.13 -23.89 13.39
C ALA A 82 -22.24 -24.86 12.20
N ALA A 83 -21.12 -25.47 11.78
CA ALA A 83 -20.93 -26.93 11.66
C ALA A 83 -19.79 -27.31 10.68
N ALA A 84 -18.85 -28.12 11.21
CA ALA A 84 -18.15 -29.25 10.58
C ALA A 84 -17.35 -29.07 9.26
N GLY A 85 -16.05 -29.34 9.36
CA GLY A 85 -15.38 -30.31 8.47
C GLY A 85 -14.31 -29.79 7.51
N ALA A 86 -13.12 -30.38 7.65
CA ALA A 86 -12.02 -30.52 6.69
C ALA A 86 -10.91 -29.44 6.68
N ALA A 87 -9.71 -29.96 6.86
CA ALA A 87 -8.41 -29.32 6.93
C ALA A 87 -8.04 -28.45 5.72
N SER A 88 -7.44 -27.29 5.97
CA SER A 88 -6.33 -26.77 5.17
C SER A 88 -5.52 -25.76 5.96
N MET A 89 -4.21 -25.89 5.82
CA MET A 89 -3.15 -25.20 6.54
C MET A 89 -3.32 -23.68 6.44
N ALA A 90 -3.81 -23.05 7.51
CA ALA A 90 -3.68 -21.62 7.70
C ALA A 90 -2.27 -21.34 8.22
N CYS A 91 -1.40 -20.78 7.38
CA CYS A 91 -0.25 -20.02 7.86
C CYS A 91 -0.79 -18.89 8.73
N ALA A 92 -0.74 -19.09 10.05
CA ALA A 92 -0.88 -18.00 10.99
C ALA A 92 0.20 -16.95 10.62
N PRO A 93 -0.15 -15.66 10.48
CA PRO A 93 0.88 -14.65 10.32
C PRO A 93 1.78 -14.69 11.57
N PRO A 94 3.11 -14.57 11.43
CA PRO A 94 3.96 -14.47 12.60
C PRO A 94 3.52 -13.26 13.41
N SER A 95 3.02 -13.56 14.60
CA SER A 95 2.60 -12.62 15.62
C SER A 95 3.67 -11.55 15.78
N SER A 96 3.22 -10.31 15.70
CA SER A 96 3.98 -9.06 15.76
C SER A 96 5.08 -9.10 16.81
N ALA A 97 6.31 -9.40 16.39
CA ALA A 97 7.50 -9.16 17.20
C ALA A 97 7.79 -7.65 17.19
N SER A 98 6.97 -6.88 17.91
CA SER A 98 7.36 -5.54 18.32
C SER A 98 8.40 -5.73 19.42
N GLY A 99 9.68 -5.61 19.07
CA GLY A 99 10.77 -5.64 20.05
C GLY A 99 10.55 -4.57 21.13
N PRO A 100 11.14 -4.74 22.33
CA PRO A 100 11.07 -3.74 23.38
C PRO A 100 11.59 -2.40 22.87
N LEU A 101 10.80 -1.34 23.03
CA LEU A 101 11.24 0.00 22.66
C LEU A 101 12.45 0.39 23.53
N PRO A 102 13.53 0.94 22.95
CA PRO A 102 14.67 1.40 23.74
C PRO A 102 14.21 2.50 24.70
N PHE A 103 14.54 2.34 25.98
CA PHE A 103 14.23 3.33 27.01
C PHE A 103 15.02 4.62 26.75
N PHE A 104 14.32 5.76 26.65
CA PHE A 104 14.94 7.06 26.48
C PHE A 104 15.35 7.66 27.81
N GLN A 105 16.55 8.22 27.85
CA GLN A 105 17.07 8.94 28.99
C GLN A 105 17.85 10.15 28.49
N PHE A 106 17.61 11.31 29.11
CA PHE A 106 18.37 12.51 28.83
C PHE A 106 19.85 12.32 29.17
N ARG A 107 20.72 12.74 28.27
CA ARG A 107 22.17 12.68 28.44
C ARG A 107 22.66 13.83 29.33
N PRO A 108 23.69 13.60 30.16
CA PRO A 108 24.35 14.69 30.87
C PRO A 108 25.03 15.64 29.86
N ARG A 109 24.96 16.95 30.12
CA ARG A 109 25.58 17.97 29.29
C ARG A 109 26.99 18.26 29.78
N LEU A 110 27.98 17.89 28.98
CA LEU A 110 29.40 17.95 29.34
C LEU A 110 30.22 18.83 28.40
N GLU A 111 29.66 19.19 27.24
CA GLU A 111 30.38 19.93 26.20
C GLU A 111 30.42 21.43 26.53
N SER A 112 31.58 22.07 26.39
CA SER A 112 31.71 23.52 26.60
C SER A 112 31.08 24.31 25.45
N VAL A 113 30.60 25.51 25.74
CA VAL A 113 30.01 26.39 24.74
C VAL A 113 31.09 27.06 23.88
N ASP A 114 31.00 26.94 22.56
CA ASP A 114 31.80 27.76 21.63
C ASP A 114 31.13 29.11 21.37
N TRP A 115 31.44 30.07 22.24
CA TRP A 115 30.91 31.43 22.17
C TRP A 115 31.27 32.18 20.87
N ARG A 116 32.44 31.88 20.27
CA ARG A 116 32.87 32.54 19.03
C ARG A 116 32.03 32.08 17.86
N ARG A 117 31.79 30.77 17.79
CA ARG A 117 30.93 30.18 16.77
C ARG A 117 29.48 30.62 16.93
N LEU A 118 28.94 30.61 18.15
CA LEU A 118 27.57 31.07 18.39
C LEU A 118 27.36 32.55 18.06
N SER A 119 28.32 33.41 18.42
CA SER A 119 28.22 34.85 18.13
C SER A 119 28.37 35.20 16.64
N ALA A 120 28.97 34.32 15.83
CA ALA A 120 29.06 34.50 14.39
C ALA A 120 27.75 34.20 13.65
N ILE A 121 26.77 33.58 14.32
CA ILE A 121 25.49 33.22 13.70
C ILE A 121 24.57 34.44 13.70
N ASP A 122 24.19 34.89 12.50
CA ASP A 122 23.17 35.91 12.29
C ASP A 122 21.77 35.27 12.34
N VAL A 123 21.08 35.42 13.47
CA VAL A 123 19.78 34.79 13.73
C VAL A 123 18.68 35.37 12.82
N ASP A 124 18.72 36.66 12.51
CA ASP A 124 17.73 37.30 11.65
C ASP A 124 17.86 36.81 10.21
N LYS A 125 19.09 36.62 9.74
CA LYS A 125 19.37 36.00 8.44
C LYS A 125 18.90 34.54 8.41
N VAL A 126 19.20 33.75 9.46
CA VAL A 126 18.75 32.35 9.55
C VAL A 126 17.22 32.27 9.51
N ALA A 127 16.52 33.14 10.22
CA ALA A 127 15.06 33.19 10.20
C ALA A 127 14.51 33.66 8.85
N GLY A 128 15.05 34.73 8.28
CA GLY A 128 14.60 35.31 7.01
C GLY A 128 14.84 34.40 5.80
N ALA A 129 15.93 33.63 5.82
CA ALA A 129 16.28 32.69 4.75
C ALA A 129 15.80 31.25 5.01
N VAL A 130 15.28 30.96 6.21
CA VAL A 130 14.98 29.59 6.69
C VAL A 130 16.21 28.69 6.49
N ASP A 131 17.36 29.14 6.98
CA ASP A 131 18.64 28.44 6.80
C ASP A 131 18.75 27.25 7.75
N VAL A 132 18.13 26.14 7.33
CA VAL A 132 18.12 24.89 8.08
C VAL A 132 19.52 24.29 8.20
N LEU A 133 20.43 24.55 7.25
CA LEU A 133 21.79 24.02 7.29
C LEU A 133 22.57 24.61 8.48
N THR A 134 22.52 25.93 8.65
CA THR A 134 23.12 26.59 9.82
C THR A 134 22.53 26.04 11.13
N LEU A 135 21.21 25.78 11.18
CA LEU A 135 20.60 25.16 12.36
C LEU A 135 21.10 23.73 12.60
N GLN A 136 21.16 22.90 11.56
CA GLN A 136 21.63 21.51 11.63
C GLN A 136 23.08 21.41 12.07
N GLU A 137 23.96 22.28 11.57
CA GLU A 137 25.37 22.29 11.95
C GLU A 137 25.58 22.60 13.44
N ASN A 138 24.68 23.38 14.04
CA ASN A 138 24.80 23.85 15.42
C ASN A 138 23.92 23.10 16.43
N ILE A 139 22.95 22.31 15.97
CA ILE A 139 21.93 21.68 16.83
C ILE A 139 22.55 20.80 17.93
N MET A 140 23.61 20.06 17.61
CA MET A 140 24.30 19.20 18.58
C MET A 140 24.97 20.03 19.67
N ASN A 141 25.73 21.04 19.28
CA ASN A 141 26.44 21.90 20.23
C ASN A 141 25.47 22.66 21.13
N ILE A 142 24.32 23.11 20.61
CA ILE A 142 23.30 23.80 21.41
C ILE A 142 22.61 22.82 22.36
N THR A 143 22.26 21.63 21.86
CA THR A 143 21.51 20.63 22.64
C THR A 143 22.35 20.08 23.78
N PHE A 144 23.64 19.80 23.60
CA PHE A 144 24.45 19.08 24.58
C PHE A 144 25.48 19.94 25.33
N CYS A 145 25.49 21.26 25.12
CA CYS A 145 26.37 22.14 25.87
C CYS A 145 25.99 22.31 27.34
N LYS A 146 27.02 22.48 28.16
CA LYS A 146 26.97 22.78 29.58
C LYS A 146 26.94 24.28 29.79
N LEU A 147 25.96 24.78 30.53
CA LEU A 147 25.75 26.22 30.76
C LEU A 147 25.81 26.63 32.24
N GLU A 148 25.86 25.68 33.17
CA GLU A 148 25.74 26.00 34.61
C GLU A 148 26.94 26.80 35.14
N ASP A 149 28.12 26.55 34.57
CA ASP A 149 29.38 27.11 35.06
C ASP A 149 29.92 28.22 34.13
N GLU A 150 29.20 28.52 33.05
CA GLU A 150 29.61 29.52 32.06
C GLU A 150 29.37 30.94 32.59
N LYS A 151 30.37 31.81 32.38
CA LYS A 151 30.33 33.20 32.79
C LYS A 151 30.36 34.11 31.57
N CYS A 152 29.62 35.21 31.64
CA CYS A 152 29.66 36.22 30.60
C CYS A 152 31.10 36.72 30.40
N PRO A 153 31.67 36.66 29.18
CA PRO A 153 33.04 37.11 28.93
C PRO A 153 33.26 38.60 29.21
N HIS A 154 32.20 39.41 29.25
CA HIS A 154 32.28 40.88 29.37
C HIS A 154 32.11 41.38 30.80
N CYS A 155 31.28 40.73 31.62
CA CYS A 155 31.01 41.16 32.99
C CYS A 155 31.31 40.10 34.06
N GLN A 156 31.78 38.91 33.66
CA GLN A 156 32.08 37.75 34.52
C GLN A 156 30.90 37.27 35.40
N SER A 157 29.70 37.79 35.15
CA SER A 157 28.49 37.38 35.84
C SER A 157 27.99 36.06 35.27
N GLY A 158 27.41 35.22 36.13
CA GLY A 158 26.74 34.00 35.69
C GLY A 158 25.48 34.31 34.88
N VAL A 159 25.00 33.32 34.15
CA VAL A 159 23.71 33.40 33.45
C VAL A 159 22.58 33.50 34.46
N ASP A 160 21.57 34.33 34.17
CA ASP A 160 20.37 34.45 35.01
C ASP A 160 19.74 33.06 35.27
N PRO A 161 19.40 32.70 36.52
CA PRO A 161 18.87 31.37 36.83
C PRO A 161 17.56 30.99 36.11
N VAL A 162 16.71 31.96 35.77
CA VAL A 162 15.45 31.71 35.03
C VAL A 162 15.76 31.46 33.55
N LEU A 163 16.64 32.26 32.95
CA LEU A 163 17.12 32.03 31.59
C LEU A 163 17.85 30.68 31.45
N LEU A 164 18.67 30.32 32.44
CA LEU A 164 19.34 29.02 32.47
C LEU A 164 18.33 27.86 32.49
N LYS A 165 17.25 27.97 33.28
CA LYS A 165 16.16 26.98 33.29
C LYS A 165 15.46 26.91 31.94
N LEU A 166 15.16 28.05 31.31
CA LEU A 166 14.54 28.11 29.99
C LEU A 166 15.41 27.41 28.94
N ILE A 167 16.71 27.70 28.92
CA ILE A 167 17.65 27.07 27.97
C ILE A 167 17.75 25.57 28.23
N ARG A 168 17.86 25.13 29.49
CA ARG A 168 17.87 23.70 29.84
C ARG A 168 16.60 22.98 29.38
N LEU A 169 15.43 23.59 29.54
CA LEU A 169 14.18 23.05 29.02
C LEU A 169 14.18 23.00 27.48
N ALA A 170 14.70 24.02 26.81
CA ALA A 170 14.86 24.02 25.36
C ALA A 170 15.77 22.88 24.91
N GLN A 171 16.91 22.66 25.57
CA GLN A 171 17.84 21.58 25.27
C GLN A 171 17.19 20.19 25.47
N PHE A 172 16.46 19.97 26.57
CA PHE A 172 15.71 18.71 26.76
C PHE A 172 14.63 18.52 25.70
N THR A 173 13.95 19.60 25.33
CA THR A 173 12.95 19.56 24.26
C THR A 173 13.58 19.16 22.94
N ILE A 174 14.70 19.79 22.55
CA ILE A 174 15.41 19.48 21.30
C ILE A 174 15.95 18.04 21.32
N GLU A 175 16.54 17.59 22.43
CA GLU A 175 17.04 16.21 22.57
C GLU A 175 15.93 15.18 22.41
N TYR A 176 14.77 15.42 23.05
CA TYR A 176 13.59 14.60 22.85
C TYR A 176 13.17 14.59 21.38
N LEU A 177 13.13 15.75 20.72
CA LEU A 177 12.75 15.84 19.30
C LEU A 177 13.71 15.12 18.36
N LEU A 178 15.01 15.17 18.62
CA LEU A 178 16.03 14.44 17.86
C LEU A 178 15.85 12.93 18.03
N HIS A 179 15.72 12.46 19.27
CA HIS A 179 15.42 11.06 19.55
C HIS A 179 14.12 10.61 18.87
N SER A 180 13.10 11.46 18.97
CA SER A 180 11.80 11.24 18.38
C SER A 180 11.85 11.07 16.86
N GLN A 181 12.60 11.95 16.20
CA GLN A 181 12.82 11.89 14.76
C GLN A 181 13.53 10.60 14.36
N GLU A 182 14.62 10.24 15.05
CA GLU A 182 15.37 9.01 14.78
C GLU A 182 14.50 7.76 14.96
N PHE A 183 13.76 7.70 16.06
CA PHE A 183 12.87 6.59 16.38
C PHE A 183 11.74 6.45 15.35
N LEU A 184 11.06 7.53 15.00
CA LEU A 184 9.99 7.52 14.00
C LEU A 184 10.52 7.14 12.61
N THR A 185 11.69 7.68 12.22
CA THR A 185 12.33 7.37 10.93
C THR A 185 12.69 5.87 10.84
N SER A 186 13.23 5.31 11.91
CA SER A 186 13.56 3.87 11.98
C SER A 186 12.32 2.99 11.90
N GLN A 187 11.25 3.34 12.61
CA GLN A 187 9.98 2.62 12.51
C GLN A 187 9.37 2.69 11.12
N LEU A 188 9.39 3.87 10.48
CA LEU A 188 8.89 4.04 9.11
C LEU A 188 9.63 3.13 8.14
N HIS A 189 10.97 3.14 8.16
CA HIS A 189 11.76 2.24 7.32
C HIS A 189 11.45 0.76 7.57
N THR A 190 11.26 0.36 8.83
CA THR A 190 10.90 -1.02 9.16
C THR A 190 9.53 -1.41 8.58
N LEU A 191 8.55 -0.52 8.67
CA LEU A 191 7.21 -0.74 8.11
C LEU A 191 7.22 -0.76 6.58
N GLU A 192 7.94 0.17 5.96
CA GLU A 192 8.12 0.25 4.50
C GLU A 192 8.75 -1.03 3.95
N GLU A 193 9.81 -1.53 4.60
CA GLU A 193 10.47 -2.76 4.19
C GLU A 193 9.54 -3.97 4.32
N ARG A 194 8.79 -4.07 5.43
CA ARG A 194 7.82 -5.16 5.61
C ARG A 194 6.70 -5.12 4.56
N LEU A 195 6.23 -3.93 4.21
CA LEU A 195 5.24 -3.75 3.14
C LEU A 195 5.83 -4.17 1.78
N ARG A 196 7.05 -3.77 1.48
CA ARG A 196 7.77 -4.12 0.24
C ARG A 196 7.92 -5.63 0.08
N LEU A 197 8.31 -6.33 1.14
CA LEU A 197 8.45 -7.78 1.15
C LEU A 197 7.10 -8.48 0.94
N SER A 198 6.07 -8.09 1.70
CA SER A 198 4.71 -8.63 1.54
C SER A 198 4.16 -8.42 0.12
N HIS A 199 4.42 -7.25 -0.47
CA HIS A 199 4.04 -6.97 -1.86
C HIS A 199 4.77 -7.89 -2.86
N CYS A 200 6.08 -8.11 -2.67
CA CYS A 200 6.85 -9.02 -3.51
C CYS A 200 6.33 -10.47 -3.43
N ASP A 201 6.03 -10.94 -2.22
CA ASP A 201 5.47 -12.28 -1.98
C ASP A 201 4.08 -12.44 -2.62
N GLY A 202 3.24 -11.40 -2.53
CA GLY A 202 1.93 -11.34 -3.18
C GLY A 202 2.04 -11.42 -4.71
N GLU A 203 2.94 -10.65 -5.31
CA GLU A 203 3.17 -10.67 -6.76
C GLU A 203 3.78 -12.00 -7.23
N GLN A 204 4.67 -12.62 -6.45
CA GLN A 204 5.18 -13.95 -6.75
C GLN A 204 4.08 -15.01 -6.69
N SER A 205 3.25 -14.97 -5.65
CA SER A 205 2.12 -15.89 -5.47
C SER A 205 1.12 -15.77 -6.63
N LYS A 206 0.80 -14.53 -7.05
CA LYS A 206 -0.04 -14.27 -8.22
C LYS A 206 0.55 -14.84 -9.51
N LYS A 207 1.85 -14.70 -9.75
CA LYS A 207 2.53 -15.33 -10.90
C LYS A 207 2.38 -16.85 -10.88
N LEU A 208 2.60 -17.50 -9.72
CA LEU A 208 2.42 -18.95 -9.58
C LEU A 208 0.97 -19.38 -9.87
N LEU A 209 -0.01 -18.65 -9.34
CA LEU A 209 -1.43 -18.92 -9.61
C LEU A 209 -1.77 -18.80 -11.11
N THR A 210 -1.26 -17.77 -11.80
CA THR A 210 -1.49 -17.63 -13.25
C THR A 210 -0.87 -18.77 -14.05
N LYS A 211 0.30 -19.25 -13.65
CA LYS A 211 0.96 -20.41 -14.27
C LYS A 211 0.15 -21.68 -14.07
N GLN A 212 -0.25 -21.97 -12.83
CA GLN A 212 -1.08 -23.14 -12.50
C GLN A 212 -2.43 -23.11 -13.23
N ALA A 213 -3.07 -21.94 -13.31
CA ALA A 213 -4.31 -21.78 -14.08
C ALA A 213 -4.11 -22.10 -15.58
N GLY A 214 -2.96 -21.70 -16.14
CA GLY A 214 -2.55 -22.06 -17.50
C GLY A 214 -2.39 -23.57 -17.68
N GLU A 215 -1.67 -24.24 -16.77
CA GLU A 215 -1.46 -25.70 -16.80
C GLU A 215 -2.78 -26.47 -16.67
N ILE A 216 -3.68 -26.03 -15.79
CA ILE A 216 -5.03 -26.62 -15.65
C ILE A 216 -5.81 -26.48 -16.95
N LYS A 217 -5.72 -25.33 -17.64
CA LYS A 217 -6.40 -25.12 -18.92
C LYS A 217 -5.86 -26.09 -19.99
N THR A 218 -4.55 -26.21 -20.12
CA THR A 218 -3.93 -27.12 -21.09
C THR A 218 -4.26 -28.58 -20.80
N LEU A 219 -4.24 -28.99 -19.53
CA LEU A 219 -4.61 -30.35 -19.12
C LEU A 219 -6.09 -30.65 -19.37
N LYS A 220 -7.00 -29.68 -19.17
CA LYS A 220 -8.42 -29.82 -19.50
C LYS A 220 -8.63 -30.02 -21.00
N GLU A 221 -7.94 -29.26 -21.84
CA GLU A 221 -8.00 -29.39 -23.30
C GLU A 221 -7.47 -30.76 -23.75
N GLU A 222 -6.36 -31.23 -23.16
CA GLU A 222 -5.82 -32.56 -23.44
C GLU A 222 -6.78 -33.68 -23.01
N CYS A 223 -7.35 -33.59 -21.80
CA CYS A 223 -8.36 -34.54 -21.33
C CYS A 223 -9.56 -34.59 -22.28
N LYS A 224 -10.04 -33.43 -22.76
CA LYS A 224 -11.13 -33.36 -23.74
C LYS A 224 -10.74 -34.03 -25.06
N ARG A 225 -9.52 -33.81 -25.54
CA ARG A 225 -8.97 -34.43 -26.76
C ARG A 225 -8.88 -35.96 -26.62
N ARG A 226 -8.33 -36.45 -25.51
CA ARG A 226 -8.21 -37.89 -25.22
C ARG A 226 -9.59 -38.55 -25.10
N LYS A 227 -10.56 -37.92 -24.42
CA LYS A 227 -11.95 -38.41 -24.34
C LYS A 227 -12.61 -38.57 -25.72
N LYS A 228 -12.43 -37.58 -26.62
CA LYS A 228 -12.92 -37.68 -28.01
C LYS A 228 -12.27 -38.86 -28.74
N MET A 229 -10.96 -39.00 -28.65
CA MET A 229 -10.21 -40.09 -29.29
C MET A 229 -10.70 -41.46 -28.83
N ILE A 230 -10.87 -41.66 -27.51
CA ILE A 230 -11.39 -42.91 -26.94
C ILE A 230 -12.82 -43.17 -27.42
N SER A 231 -13.69 -42.16 -27.42
CA SER A 231 -15.07 -42.31 -27.92
C SER A 231 -15.11 -42.73 -29.39
N THR A 232 -14.27 -42.14 -30.25
CA THR A 232 -14.17 -42.55 -31.65
C THR A 232 -13.64 -43.97 -31.80
N GLN A 233 -12.62 -44.36 -31.02
CA GLN A 233 -12.11 -45.74 -31.03
C GLN A 233 -13.17 -46.74 -30.57
N GLN A 234 -13.92 -46.43 -29.51
CA GLN A 234 -14.99 -47.28 -29.01
C GLN A 234 -16.08 -47.50 -30.08
N LEU A 235 -16.49 -46.44 -30.79
CA LEU A 235 -17.45 -46.53 -31.89
C LEU A 235 -16.94 -47.45 -33.02
N MET A 236 -15.65 -47.37 -33.37
CA MET A 236 -15.05 -48.25 -34.38
C MET A 236 -15.01 -49.72 -33.93
N ILE A 237 -14.72 -49.98 -32.64
CA ILE A 237 -14.71 -51.34 -32.08
C ILE A 237 -16.13 -51.91 -32.05
N GLU A 238 -17.12 -51.14 -31.58
CA GLU A 238 -18.52 -51.55 -31.53
C GLU A 238 -19.08 -51.83 -32.93
N ALA A 239 -18.76 -50.99 -33.90
CA ALA A 239 -19.10 -51.25 -35.30
C ALA A 239 -18.51 -52.59 -35.78
N LYS A 240 -17.27 -52.93 -35.42
CA LYS A 240 -16.64 -54.21 -35.80
C LYS A 240 -17.20 -55.41 -35.03
N ALA A 241 -17.61 -55.21 -33.78
CA ALA A 241 -18.18 -56.24 -32.91
C ALA A 241 -19.65 -56.59 -33.24
N ASN A 242 -20.37 -55.68 -33.91
CA ASN A 242 -21.76 -55.90 -34.36
C ASN A 242 -21.89 -56.77 -35.62
N TYR A 243 -20.81 -57.46 -36.03
CA TYR A 243 -20.83 -58.45 -37.11
C TYR A 243 -20.48 -59.84 -36.57
N TYR A 244 -21.21 -60.85 -37.03
CA TYR A 244 -21.01 -62.25 -36.70
C TYR A 244 -20.00 -62.87 -37.68
N GLN A 245 -18.77 -63.10 -37.22
CA GLN A 245 -17.69 -63.69 -38.04
C GLN A 245 -17.80 -65.21 -38.10
N CYS A 246 -17.52 -65.79 -39.26
CA CYS A 246 -17.36 -67.24 -39.39
C CYS A 246 -16.01 -67.67 -38.81
N HIS A 247 -15.97 -68.77 -38.06
CA HIS A 247 -14.73 -69.31 -37.50
C HIS A 247 -13.95 -70.19 -38.49
N PHE A 248 -14.56 -70.56 -39.62
CA PHE A 248 -13.97 -71.43 -40.63
C PHE A 248 -13.45 -70.65 -41.87
N CYS A 249 -13.83 -69.38 -42.01
CA CYS A 249 -13.33 -68.48 -43.06
C CYS A 249 -13.49 -67.00 -42.68
N ASP A 250 -12.83 -66.09 -43.40
CA ASP A 250 -12.79 -64.66 -43.06
C ASP A 250 -14.09 -63.86 -43.36
N LYS A 251 -15.23 -64.52 -43.56
CA LYS A 251 -16.51 -63.86 -43.86
C LYS A 251 -17.22 -63.40 -42.59
N ALA A 252 -17.76 -62.18 -42.61
CA ALA A 252 -18.55 -61.60 -41.53
C ALA A 252 -19.99 -61.30 -42.00
N PHE A 253 -20.96 -61.49 -41.12
CA PHE A 253 -22.39 -61.37 -41.43
C PHE A 253 -23.07 -60.40 -40.46
N MET A 254 -24.04 -59.63 -40.95
CA MET A 254 -24.76 -58.63 -40.14
C MET A 254 -25.77 -59.24 -39.14
N ASN A 255 -26.12 -60.52 -39.29
CA ASN A 255 -27.09 -61.21 -38.47
C ASN A 255 -26.63 -62.66 -38.24
N GLN A 256 -26.80 -63.16 -37.02
CA GLN A 256 -26.51 -64.53 -36.63
C GLN A 256 -27.20 -65.54 -37.54
N ALA A 257 -28.43 -65.29 -37.99
CA ALA A 257 -29.15 -66.19 -38.90
C ALA A 257 -28.42 -66.39 -40.24
N PHE A 258 -27.83 -65.31 -40.78
CA PHE A 258 -27.05 -65.40 -42.02
C PHE A 258 -25.73 -66.14 -41.80
N LEU A 259 -25.05 -65.90 -40.68
CA LEU A 259 -23.86 -66.66 -40.31
C LEU A 259 -24.17 -68.17 -40.23
N GLN A 260 -25.22 -68.56 -39.53
CA GLN A 260 -25.64 -69.96 -39.39
C GLN A 260 -25.95 -70.58 -40.76
N SER A 261 -26.68 -69.88 -41.62
CA SER A 261 -26.97 -70.34 -42.98
C SER A 261 -25.71 -70.53 -43.84
N HIS A 262 -24.69 -69.68 -43.63
CA HIS A 262 -23.41 -69.79 -44.32
C HIS A 262 -22.61 -71.00 -43.85
N ILE A 263 -22.47 -71.20 -42.54
CA ILE A 263 -21.79 -72.36 -41.94
C ILE A 263 -22.43 -73.65 -42.45
N GLN A 264 -23.76 -73.73 -42.43
CA GLN A 264 -24.50 -74.91 -42.87
C GLN A 264 -24.28 -75.26 -44.35
N ARG A 265 -24.03 -74.28 -45.22
CA ARG A 265 -23.92 -74.47 -46.68
C ARG A 265 -22.48 -74.64 -47.18
N ARG A 266 -21.51 -74.09 -46.46
CA ARG A 266 -20.11 -74.00 -46.92
C ARG A 266 -19.12 -74.73 -46.01
N HIS A 267 -19.50 -74.99 -44.76
CA HIS A 267 -18.68 -75.61 -43.73
C HIS A 267 -19.41 -76.79 -43.07
N THR A 268 -20.24 -77.52 -43.83
CA THR A 268 -21.10 -78.60 -43.32
C THR A 268 -20.30 -79.75 -42.71
N GLU A 269 -19.18 -80.12 -43.34
CA GLU A 269 -18.28 -81.19 -42.90
C GLU A 269 -17.44 -80.76 -41.67
N GLU A 270 -17.00 -79.50 -41.65
CA GLU A 270 -16.15 -78.93 -40.60
C GLU A 270 -16.95 -78.62 -39.32
N ASN A 271 -18.20 -78.16 -39.49
CA ASN A 271 -19.14 -77.92 -38.39
C ASN A 271 -19.51 -79.22 -37.66
N SER A 272 -19.72 -80.31 -38.41
CA SER A 272 -20.02 -81.63 -37.85
C SER A 272 -18.87 -82.22 -37.02
N ARG A 273 -17.61 -81.90 -37.37
CA ARG A 273 -16.42 -82.32 -36.59
C ARG A 273 -16.21 -81.49 -35.33
N PHE A 274 -16.62 -80.23 -35.33
CA PHE A 274 -16.44 -79.32 -34.20
C PHE A 274 -17.43 -79.57 -33.05
N GLY A 275 -18.61 -80.11 -33.33
CA GLY A 275 -19.64 -80.42 -32.32
C GLY A 275 -19.47 -81.75 -31.58
N HIS A 276 -18.36 -82.47 -31.81
CA HIS A 276 -18.13 -83.83 -31.27
C HIS A 276 -16.91 -83.92 -30.32
N LEU A 277 -16.35 -82.78 -29.93
CA LEU A 277 -15.36 -82.59 -28.86
C LEU A 277 -16.02 -81.83 -27.71
#